data_AF-A8UFC7-F1
#
_entry.id   AF-A8UFC7-F1
#
_cell.length_a   1.000
_cell.length_b   1.000
_cell.length_c   1.000
_cell.angle_alpha   90.00
_cell.angle_beta   90.00
_cell.angle_gamma   90.00
#
_symmetry.space_group_name_H-M   'P 1'
#
loop_
_entity.id
_entity.type
_entity.pdbx_description
1 polymer ?
#
loop_
_entity_poly.entity_id
_entity_poly.type
_entity_poly.pdbx_seq_one_letter_code
_entity_poly.pdbx_strand_id
1 'polypeptide(L)'
;MWDKAGMSRNAQGLTEAMAEIKAIREEFWKEVSVPGTADEMNPELEKAGRVADFLELGELFAKDALMRAESCGGHFREESAELDGPQKGEAKRNDKDFAFVAAWEYKGEPADAVLHKEELEFKDIELKQRSYK
;
A
#
# COMPACT_ATOMS: atom_id res chain seq x y z
N MET A 1 -7.17 -2.53 -6.21
CA MET A 1 -7.17 -1.86 -4.89
C MET A 1 -8.18 -2.49 -3.93
N TRP A 2 -9.48 -2.34 -4.13
CA TRP A 2 -10.51 -2.78 -3.17
C TRP A 2 -10.42 -4.28 -2.81
N ASP A 3 -10.41 -5.15 -3.82
CA ASP A 3 -10.50 -6.61 -3.59
C ASP A 3 -9.21 -7.24 -3.06
N LYS A 4 -8.05 -6.69 -3.44
CA LYS A 4 -6.73 -7.32 -3.25
C LYS A 4 -5.79 -6.58 -2.30
N ALA A 5 -6.04 -5.29 -2.06
CA ALA A 5 -5.25 -4.42 -1.19
C ALA A 5 -6.16 -3.62 -0.23
N GLY A 6 -7.36 -4.15 0.07
CA GLY A 6 -8.37 -3.52 0.90
C GLY A 6 -8.12 -3.68 2.40
N MET A 7 -9.20 -4.00 3.15
CA MET A 7 -9.13 -4.22 4.59
C MET A 7 -8.30 -5.46 4.95
N SER A 8 -8.53 -6.57 4.24
CA SER A 8 -7.76 -7.81 4.36
C SER A 8 -6.83 -7.96 3.16
N ARG A 9 -5.64 -8.50 3.40
CA ARG A 9 -4.56 -8.58 2.39
C ARG A 9 -3.84 -9.91 2.54
N ASN A 10 -3.39 -10.47 1.42
CA ASN A 10 -2.47 -11.60 1.40
C ASN A 10 -1.43 -11.40 0.27
N ALA A 11 -0.31 -12.11 0.36
CA ALA A 11 0.84 -11.97 -0.52
C ALA A 11 0.48 -12.21 -1.99
N GLN A 12 -0.38 -13.21 -2.25
CA GLN A 12 -0.85 -13.53 -3.60
C GLN A 12 -1.64 -12.34 -4.17
N GLY A 13 -2.68 -11.90 -3.47
CA GLY A 13 -3.53 -10.80 -3.93
C GLY A 13 -2.75 -9.51 -4.13
N LEU A 14 -1.82 -9.18 -3.23
CA LEU A 14 -0.97 -8.00 -3.35
C LEU A 14 -0.04 -8.07 -4.57
N THR A 15 0.55 -9.24 -4.83
CA THR A 15 1.40 -9.46 -6.03
C THR A 15 0.59 -9.30 -7.31
N GLU A 16 -0.61 -9.89 -7.36
CA GLU A 16 -1.52 -9.73 -8.49
C GLU A 16 -1.96 -8.27 -8.67
N ALA A 17 -2.27 -7.57 -7.57
CA ALA A 17 -2.66 -6.16 -7.60
C ALA A 17 -1.56 -5.27 -8.19
N MET A 18 -0.29 -5.49 -7.83
CA MET A 18 0.83 -4.75 -8.41
C MET A 18 0.89 -4.93 -9.93
N ALA A 19 0.77 -6.18 -10.42
CA ALA A 19 0.82 -6.48 -11.85
C ALA A 19 -0.37 -5.87 -12.61
N GLU A 20 -1.58 -5.99 -12.07
CA GLU A 20 -2.80 -5.45 -12.68
C GLU A 20 -2.79 -3.92 -12.71
N ILE A 21 -2.36 -3.26 -11.62
CA ILE A 21 -2.29 -1.79 -11.58
C ILE A 21 -1.22 -1.28 -12.54
N LYS A 22 -0.06 -1.95 -12.64
CA LYS A 22 0.97 -1.59 -13.62
C LYS A 22 0.44 -1.66 -15.04
N ALA A 23 -0.30 -2.72 -15.40
CA ALA A 23 -0.91 -2.83 -16.72
C ALA A 23 -1.90 -1.69 -17.00
N ILE A 24 -2.74 -1.32 -16.02
CA ILE A 24 -3.67 -0.19 -16.14
C ILE A 24 -2.92 1.15 -16.28
N ARG A 25 -1.80 1.33 -15.56
CA ARG A 25 -0.95 2.53 -15.66
C ARG A 25 -0.35 2.67 -17.05
N GLU A 26 0.17 1.58 -17.62
CA GLU A 26 0.70 1.55 -18.98
C GLU A 26 -0.39 1.83 -20.03
N GLU A 27 -1.57 1.23 -19.87
CA GLU A 27 -2.73 1.49 -20.75
C GLU A 27 -3.18 2.95 -20.67
N PHE A 28 -3.26 3.52 -19.45
CA PHE A 28 -3.62 4.91 -19.24
C PHE A 28 -2.72 5.86 -20.04
N TRP A 29 -1.40 5.73 -19.95
CA TRP A 29 -0.48 6.60 -20.68
C TRP A 29 -0.53 6.43 -22.20
N LYS A 30 -0.96 5.27 -22.68
CA LYS A 30 -1.06 4.96 -24.11
C LYS A 30 -2.38 5.42 -24.73
N GLU A 31 -3.48 5.30 -24.00
CA GLU A 31 -4.83 5.39 -24.57
C GLU A 31 -5.69 6.53 -23.99
N VAL A 32 -5.24 7.23 -22.93
CA VAL A 32 -6.04 8.30 -22.33
C VAL A 32 -6.31 9.42 -23.34
N SER A 33 -7.58 9.82 -23.45
CA SER A 33 -8.02 10.95 -24.26
C SER A 33 -8.59 12.02 -23.34
N VAL A 34 -7.99 13.20 -23.37
CA VAL A 34 -8.41 14.35 -22.57
C VAL A 34 -9.09 15.36 -23.51
N PRO A 35 -10.41 15.58 -23.39
CA PRO A 35 -11.11 16.54 -24.23
C PRO A 35 -10.76 17.98 -23.84
N GLY A 36 -10.98 18.91 -24.76
CA GLY A 36 -10.68 20.34 -24.58
C GLY A 36 -9.61 20.86 -25.53
N THR A 37 -9.22 22.10 -25.36
CA THR A 37 -8.21 22.80 -26.17
C THR A 37 -7.06 23.33 -25.31
N ALA A 38 -5.96 23.76 -25.95
CA ALA A 38 -4.78 24.24 -25.24
C ALA A 38 -4.94 25.64 -24.61
N ASP A 39 -5.89 26.43 -25.12
CA ASP A 39 -6.07 27.85 -24.75
C ASP A 39 -7.19 28.07 -23.72
N GLU A 40 -7.55 27.02 -22.98
CA GLU A 40 -8.56 27.08 -21.92
C GLU A 40 -8.07 26.40 -20.63
N MET A 41 -8.65 26.82 -19.50
CA MET A 41 -8.50 26.07 -18.26
C MET A 41 -9.27 24.75 -18.40
N ASN A 42 -8.57 23.61 -18.32
CA ASN A 42 -9.13 22.30 -18.58
C ASN A 42 -9.22 21.42 -17.32
N PRO A 43 -10.40 21.28 -16.69
CA PRO A 43 -10.61 20.41 -15.53
C PRO A 43 -10.46 18.91 -15.84
N GLU A 44 -10.65 18.49 -17.10
CA GLU A 44 -10.48 17.08 -17.47
C GLU A 44 -8.99 16.70 -17.50
N LEU A 45 -8.12 17.63 -17.86
CA LEU A 45 -6.66 17.44 -17.74
C LEU A 45 -6.22 17.27 -16.29
N GLU A 46 -6.78 18.07 -15.37
CA GLU A 46 -6.54 17.93 -13.93
C GLU A 46 -6.99 16.56 -13.42
N LYS A 47 -8.19 16.11 -13.80
CA LYS A 47 -8.70 14.77 -13.43
C LYS A 47 -7.82 13.66 -13.97
N ALA A 48 -7.37 13.76 -15.23
CA ALA A 48 -6.45 12.79 -15.82
C ALA A 48 -5.13 12.71 -15.01
N GLY A 49 -4.55 13.85 -14.66
CA GLY A 49 -3.37 13.90 -13.79
C GLY A 49 -3.59 13.22 -12.44
N ARG A 50 -4.72 13.49 -11.78
CA ARG A 50 -5.06 12.84 -10.49
C ARG A 50 -5.24 11.32 -10.62
N VAL A 51 -5.83 10.85 -11.72
CA VAL A 51 -5.96 9.42 -11.98
C VAL A 51 -4.57 8.79 -12.17
N ALA A 52 -3.67 9.45 -12.91
CA ALA A 52 -2.29 8.99 -13.06
C ALA A 52 -1.59 8.87 -11.70
N ASP A 53 -1.71 9.88 -10.83
CA ASP A 53 -1.16 9.86 -9.47
C ASP A 53 -1.73 8.70 -8.63
N PHE A 54 -3.03 8.45 -8.72
CA PHE A 54 -3.66 7.34 -7.98
C PHE A 54 -3.22 5.96 -8.48
N LEU A 55 -2.95 5.80 -9.77
CA LEU A 55 -2.44 4.55 -10.31
C LEU A 55 -1.01 4.28 -9.83
N GLU A 56 -0.16 5.31 -9.86
CA GLU A 56 1.22 5.20 -9.35
C GLU A 56 1.25 4.92 -7.84
N LEU A 57 0.47 5.68 -7.06
CA LEU A 57 0.33 5.47 -5.63
C LEU A 57 -0.28 4.11 -5.30
N GLY A 58 -1.24 3.63 -6.09
CA GLY A 58 -1.87 2.32 -5.89
C GLY A 58 -0.90 1.15 -6.05
N GLU A 59 -0.03 1.21 -7.05
CA GLU A 59 1.03 0.20 -7.26
C GLU A 59 2.03 0.22 -6.09
N LEU A 60 2.48 1.42 -5.68
CA LEU A 60 3.39 1.59 -4.55
C LEU A 60 2.75 1.13 -3.22
N PHE A 61 1.46 1.39 -3.04
CA PHE A 61 0.71 0.95 -1.87
C PHE A 61 0.67 -0.57 -1.78
N ALA A 62 0.40 -1.27 -2.88
CA ALA A 62 0.42 -2.72 -2.90
C ALA A 62 1.82 -3.29 -2.62
N LYS A 63 2.87 -2.63 -3.14
CA LYS A 63 4.28 -2.97 -2.84
C LYS A 63 4.63 -2.80 -1.37
N ASP A 64 4.25 -1.68 -0.75
CA ASP A 64 4.45 -1.44 0.69
C ASP A 64 3.72 -2.48 1.53
N ALA A 65 2.45 -2.73 1.21
CA ALA A 65 1.65 -3.73 1.91
C ALA A 65 2.21 -5.15 1.77
N LEU A 66 2.83 -5.48 0.62
CA LEU A 66 3.48 -6.77 0.39
C LEU A 66 4.74 -6.90 1.24
N MET A 67 5.57 -5.86 1.24
CA MET A 67 6.81 -5.76 2.02
C MET A 67 6.53 -5.88 3.52
N ARG A 68 5.48 -5.21 4.02
CA ARG A 68 5.06 -5.27 5.42
C ARG A 68 4.30 -6.57 5.71
N ALA A 69 5.03 -7.66 5.86
CA ALA A 69 4.51 -9.00 6.15
C ALA A 69 4.17 -9.19 7.66
N GLU A 70 3.33 -8.33 8.20
CA GLU A 70 2.75 -8.40 9.55
C GLU A 70 1.31 -7.88 9.53
N SER A 71 0.56 -8.03 10.64
CA SER A 71 -0.68 -7.26 10.83
C SER A 71 -0.51 -6.23 11.95
N CYS A 72 -0.71 -4.96 11.65
CA CYS A 72 -0.57 -3.86 12.60
C CYS A 72 -1.58 -2.74 12.28
N GLY A 73 -2.46 -2.44 13.24
CA GLY A 73 -3.48 -1.40 13.07
C GLY A 73 -4.45 -1.72 11.92
N GLY A 74 -4.59 -0.79 10.96
CA GLY A 74 -5.44 -0.96 9.78
C GLY A 74 -4.80 -1.75 8.63
N HIS A 75 -3.54 -2.17 8.78
CA HIS A 75 -2.88 -3.09 7.86
C HIS A 75 -3.04 -4.52 8.37
N PHE A 76 -3.94 -5.30 7.75
CA PHE A 76 -4.21 -6.68 8.15
C PHE A 76 -3.77 -7.64 7.06
N ARG A 77 -2.77 -8.47 7.38
CA ARG A 77 -2.29 -9.60 6.58
C ARG A 77 -2.91 -10.88 7.11
N GLU A 78 -3.63 -11.60 6.25
CA GLU A 78 -4.27 -12.87 6.61
C GLU A 78 -3.27 -13.90 7.12
N GLU A 79 -2.04 -13.85 6.60
CA GLU A 79 -0.95 -14.73 7.04
C GLU A 79 -0.38 -14.34 8.41
N SER A 80 -0.76 -13.18 8.94
CA SER A 80 -0.32 -12.62 10.22
C SER A 80 -1.53 -12.29 11.10
N ALA A 81 -2.40 -13.26 11.29
CA ALA A 81 -3.50 -13.19 12.26
C ALA A 81 -3.23 -14.14 13.44
N GLU A 82 -3.78 -13.82 14.62
CA GLU A 82 -3.77 -14.77 15.73
C GLU A 82 -4.68 -15.97 15.40
N LEU A 83 -4.12 -17.19 15.46
CA LEU A 83 -4.81 -18.40 15.00
C LEU A 83 -5.62 -19.08 16.11
N ASP A 84 -5.26 -18.82 17.37
CA ASP A 84 -5.81 -19.46 18.54
C ASP A 84 -5.95 -18.47 19.73
N GLY A 85 -6.41 -19.00 20.87
CA GLY A 85 -6.58 -18.23 22.10
C GLY A 85 -7.70 -17.19 22.06
N PRO A 86 -7.81 -16.36 23.13
CA PRO A 86 -8.82 -15.31 23.23
C PRO A 86 -8.76 -14.32 22.05
N GLN A 87 -7.56 -14.02 21.56
CA GLN A 87 -7.32 -13.04 20.50
C GLN A 87 -7.48 -13.60 19.07
N LYS A 88 -7.95 -14.85 18.90
CA LYS A 88 -8.15 -15.46 17.58
C LYS A 88 -8.83 -14.52 16.58
N GLY A 89 -8.20 -14.33 15.41
CA GLY A 89 -8.64 -13.46 14.32
C GLY A 89 -8.17 -12.01 14.43
N GLU A 90 -7.56 -11.60 15.55
CA GLU A 90 -6.97 -10.27 15.67
C GLU A 90 -5.61 -10.18 14.97
N ALA A 91 -5.18 -8.93 14.70
CA ALA A 91 -3.92 -8.62 14.03
C ALA A 91 -2.72 -9.11 14.85
N LYS A 92 -1.89 -10.00 14.32
CA LYS A 92 -0.64 -10.43 14.94
C LYS A 92 0.51 -9.53 14.50
N ARG A 93 0.97 -8.67 15.41
CA ARG A 93 2.03 -7.69 15.14
C ARG A 93 3.40 -8.34 15.25
N ASN A 94 4.37 -7.88 14.46
CA ASN A 94 5.75 -8.35 14.53
C ASN A 94 6.72 -7.18 14.79
N ASP A 95 6.77 -6.76 16.05
CA ASP A 95 7.60 -5.65 16.52
C ASP A 95 9.11 -5.90 16.34
N LYS A 96 9.54 -7.16 16.18
CA LYS A 96 10.96 -7.47 15.97
C LYS A 96 11.46 -7.03 14.60
N ASP A 97 10.64 -7.25 13.57
CA ASP A 97 11.08 -7.05 12.18
C ASP A 97 10.44 -5.79 11.55
N PHE A 98 9.35 -5.26 12.12
CA PHE A 98 8.55 -4.19 11.51
C PHE A 98 8.29 -2.95 12.39
N ALA A 99 9.03 -2.79 13.48
CA ALA A 99 9.02 -1.57 14.30
C ALA A 99 9.73 -0.38 13.62
N PHE A 100 9.31 -0.04 12.41
CA PHE A 100 9.84 1.07 11.62
C PHE A 100 8.74 1.76 10.79
N VAL A 101 8.97 3.03 10.48
CA VAL A 101 8.23 3.79 9.46
C VAL A 101 8.86 3.54 8.10
N ALA A 102 8.02 3.23 7.10
CA ALA A 102 8.44 3.06 5.73
C ALA A 102 8.33 4.39 4.97
N ALA A 103 9.42 4.82 4.32
CA ALA A 103 9.42 5.90 3.36
C ALA A 103 9.94 5.37 2.02
N TRP A 104 9.23 5.62 0.93
CA TRP A 104 9.58 5.11 -0.39
C TRP A 104 10.10 6.23 -1.28
N GLU A 105 11.36 6.12 -1.71
CA GLU A 105 11.98 7.04 -2.66
C GLU A 105 11.59 6.65 -4.08
N TYR A 106 11.07 7.61 -4.84
CA TYR A 106 10.74 7.43 -6.24
C TYR A 106 12.00 7.35 -7.12
N LYS A 107 12.07 6.31 -7.96
CA LYS A 107 13.18 6.08 -8.92
C LYS A 107 12.73 6.00 -10.38
N GLY A 108 11.53 6.46 -10.68
CA GLY A 108 10.95 6.46 -12.03
C GLY A 108 9.75 5.54 -12.20
N GLU A 109 9.72 4.40 -11.51
CA GLU A 109 8.53 3.53 -11.42
C GLU A 109 8.30 3.04 -9.98
N PRO A 110 7.06 2.72 -9.59
CA PRO A 110 6.76 2.12 -8.28
C PRO A 110 7.54 0.83 -8.01
N ALA A 111 7.74 0.00 -9.05
CA ALA A 111 8.54 -1.22 -8.99
C ALA A 111 9.98 -0.95 -8.54
N ASP A 112 10.56 0.18 -8.95
CA ASP A 112 11.95 0.57 -8.64
C ASP A 112 12.09 1.40 -7.37
N ALA A 113 10.96 1.78 -6.74
CA ALA A 113 10.99 2.59 -5.53
C ALA A 113 11.85 1.94 -4.43
N VAL A 114 12.66 2.76 -3.75
CA VAL A 114 13.61 2.29 -2.73
C VAL A 114 13.02 2.54 -1.34
N LEU A 115 12.99 1.50 -0.51
CA LEU A 115 12.54 1.60 0.87
C LEU A 115 13.64 2.19 1.75
N HIS A 116 13.32 3.30 2.40
CA HIS A 116 14.04 3.84 3.54
C HIS A 116 13.26 3.50 4.80
N LYS A 117 13.96 2.94 5.79
CA LYS A 117 13.36 2.56 7.09
C LYS A 117 13.84 3.53 8.16
N GLU A 118 12.90 4.10 8.90
CA GLU A 118 13.16 4.86 10.11
C GLU A 118 12.71 4.01 11.31
N GLU A 119 13.67 3.50 12.08
CA GLU A 119 13.42 2.63 13.23
C GLU A 119 12.70 3.39 14.36
N LEU A 120 11.72 2.74 14.98
CA LEU A 120 10.97 3.30 16.09
C LEU A 120 11.54 2.83 17.43
N GLU A 121 12.09 3.76 18.21
CA GLU A 121 12.57 3.51 19.57
C GLU A 121 11.51 3.88 20.62
N PHE A 122 11.14 2.93 21.47
CA PHE A 122 10.21 3.15 22.58
C PHE A 122 10.96 3.15 23.91
N LYS A 123 11.02 4.31 24.59
CA LYS A 123 11.81 4.50 25.83
C LYS A 123 10.94 4.46 27.08
N ASP A 124 9.72 5.01 27.00
CA ASP A 124 8.86 5.22 28.17
C ASP A 124 7.77 4.14 28.31
N ILE A 125 7.51 3.37 27.24
CA ILE A 125 6.44 2.38 27.20
C ILE A 125 6.93 1.11 26.48
N GLU A 126 6.72 -0.04 27.11
CA GLU A 126 6.96 -1.34 26.49
C GLU A 126 5.89 -1.65 25.44
N LEU A 127 6.32 -2.13 24.27
CA LEU A 127 5.42 -2.60 23.23
C LEU A 127 4.64 -3.83 23.69
N LYS A 128 3.31 -3.76 23.57
CA LYS A 128 2.40 -4.86 23.88
C LYS A 128 1.43 -5.12 22.74
N GLN A 129 1.13 -6.39 22.55
CA GLN A 129 0.07 -6.86 21.67
C GLN A 129 -1.28 -6.30 22.13
N ARG A 130 -1.99 -5.60 21.24
CA ARG A 130 -3.28 -4.96 21.55
C ARG A 130 -4.43 -5.93 21.29
N SER A 131 -5.27 -6.17 22.29
CA SER A 131 -6.55 -6.89 22.18
C SER A 131 -7.72 -5.91 22.18
N TYR A 132 -8.74 -6.16 21.37
CA TYR A 132 -10.02 -5.46 21.42
C TYR A 132 -11.13 -6.31 22.05
N LYS A 133 -10.83 -7.57 22.34
CA LYS A 133 -11.63 -8.47 23.17
C LYS A 133 -11.30 -8.31 24.64
#